data_AF-A0A839NI62-F1
#
_entry.id   AF-A0A839NI62-F1
#
_cell.length_a   1.000
_cell.length_b   1.000
_cell.length_c   1.000
_cell.angle_alpha   90.00
_cell.angle_beta   90.00
_cell.angle_gamma   90.00
#
_symmetry.space_group_name_H-M   'P 1'
#
loop_
_entity.id
_entity.type
_entity.pdbx_description
1 polymer ?
#
loop_
_entity_poly.entity_id
_entity_poly.type
_entity_poly.pdbx_seq_one_letter_code
_entity_poly.pdbx_strand_id
1 'polypeptide(L)'
;MIYTKEVSEKVNLVNGVLDEINALHLFENPDFSVDEMSIESWLKINLNDGGGHNRVPLSLTFTQTGLEIRLDRIAEAIDWSDKDLKESRSAISTMLKNLFTSHVLVENYGSSRTLISLFGQDGKCTNNFKYIESFSLKRKREDRLYHPIY
;
A
#
# COMPACT_ATOMS: atom_id res chain seq x y z
N MET A 1 -21.36 -13.16 -0.69
CA MET A 1 -20.09 -12.47 -0.38
C MET A 1 -19.21 -13.47 0.36
N ILE A 2 -17.94 -13.64 -0.05
CA ILE A 2 -17.05 -14.70 0.48
C ILE A 2 -16.41 -14.28 1.82
N TYR A 3 -16.54 -13.01 2.21
CA TYR A 3 -16.03 -12.44 3.47
C TYR A 3 -17.04 -11.44 4.06
N THR A 4 -16.76 -10.93 5.27
CA THR A 4 -17.70 -10.08 6.02
C THR A 4 -17.97 -8.74 5.35
N LYS A 5 -19.02 -8.06 5.82
CA LYS A 5 -19.41 -6.72 5.34
C LYS A 5 -18.28 -5.71 5.57
N GLU A 6 -17.61 -5.77 6.71
CA GLU A 6 -16.53 -4.85 7.10
C GLU A 6 -15.32 -4.98 6.19
N VAL A 7 -14.94 -6.21 5.81
CA VAL A 7 -13.88 -6.45 4.82
C VAL A 7 -14.31 -5.91 3.46
N SER A 8 -15.57 -6.15 3.08
CA SER A 8 -16.14 -5.70 1.82
C SER A 8 -16.17 -4.19 1.65
N GLU A 9 -16.50 -3.45 2.70
CA GLU A 9 -16.49 -1.98 2.68
C GLU A 9 -15.10 -1.40 2.42
N LYS A 10 -14.05 -2.07 2.92
CA LYS A 10 -12.66 -1.67 2.72
C LYS A 10 -12.16 -2.03 1.32
N VAL A 11 -12.55 -3.19 0.80
CA VAL A 11 -12.31 -3.55 -0.60
C VAL A 11 -12.96 -2.52 -1.53
N ASN A 12 -14.22 -2.13 -1.25
CA ASN A 12 -14.91 -1.11 -2.03
C ASN A 12 -14.26 0.27 -1.92
N LEU A 13 -13.64 0.61 -0.78
CA LEU A 13 -12.85 1.83 -0.64
C LEU A 13 -11.65 1.83 -1.61
N VAL A 14 -10.92 0.72 -1.71
CA VAL A 14 -9.79 0.62 -2.65
C VAL A 14 -10.28 0.58 -4.11
N ASN A 15 -11.35 -0.16 -4.41
CA ASN A 15 -11.94 -0.18 -5.75
C ASN A 15 -12.42 1.22 -6.19
N GLY A 16 -12.99 2.02 -5.29
CA GLY A 16 -13.35 3.41 -5.60
C GLY A 16 -12.13 4.27 -5.97
N VAL A 17 -10.98 4.02 -5.36
CA VAL A 17 -9.72 4.68 -5.77
C VAL A 17 -9.23 4.19 -7.13
N LEU A 18 -9.38 2.89 -7.44
CA LEU A 18 -9.06 2.32 -8.75
C LEU A 18 -9.96 2.91 -9.85
N ASP A 19 -11.25 3.11 -9.56
CA ASP A 19 -12.19 3.79 -10.45
C ASP A 19 -11.72 5.22 -10.79
N GLU A 20 -11.26 5.98 -9.79
CA GLU A 20 -10.76 7.35 -9.99
C GLU A 20 -9.55 7.45 -10.91
N ILE A 21 -8.78 6.36 -11.07
CA ILE A 21 -7.60 6.29 -11.94
C ILE A 21 -7.86 5.45 -13.20
N ASN A 22 -9.12 5.08 -13.47
CA ASN A 22 -9.54 4.24 -14.60
C ASN A 22 -8.85 2.86 -14.64
N ALA A 23 -8.54 2.28 -13.48
CA ALA A 23 -8.00 0.93 -13.34
C ALA A 23 -9.12 -0.08 -13.04
N LEU A 24 -8.89 -1.35 -13.39
CA LEU A 24 -9.81 -2.45 -13.05
C LEU A 24 -9.86 -2.68 -11.54
N HIS A 25 -11.01 -3.15 -11.03
CA HIS A 25 -11.20 -3.50 -9.62
C HIS A 25 -10.30 -4.66 -9.19
N LEU A 26 -9.98 -4.74 -7.89
CA LEU A 26 -8.97 -5.67 -7.35
C LEU A 26 -9.11 -7.14 -7.81
N PHE A 27 -10.34 -7.67 -7.93
CA PHE A 27 -10.56 -9.07 -8.35
C PHE A 27 -10.64 -9.28 -9.86
N GLU A 28 -10.83 -8.20 -10.61
CA GLU A 28 -10.87 -8.22 -12.08
C GLU A 28 -9.53 -7.80 -12.69
N ASN A 29 -8.65 -7.23 -11.85
CA ASN A 29 -7.39 -6.65 -12.25
C ASN A 29 -6.27 -7.69 -12.24
N PRO A 30 -5.64 -7.98 -13.40
CA PRO A 30 -4.58 -8.98 -13.49
C PRO A 30 -3.30 -8.59 -12.74
N ASP A 31 -3.14 -7.32 -12.38
CA ASP A 31 -2.03 -6.86 -11.55
C ASP A 31 -2.16 -7.31 -10.10
N PHE A 32 -3.34 -7.77 -9.66
CA PHE A 32 -3.57 -8.20 -8.28
C PHE A 32 -3.95 -9.68 -8.21
N SER A 33 -3.56 -10.33 -7.12
CA SER A 33 -3.98 -11.69 -6.82
C SER A 33 -4.31 -11.85 -5.33
N VAL A 34 -5.30 -12.68 -5.04
CA VAL A 34 -5.58 -13.10 -3.66
C VAL A 34 -4.45 -14.02 -3.22
N ASP A 35 -3.74 -13.61 -2.17
CA ASP A 35 -2.64 -14.38 -1.58
C ASP A 35 -3.18 -15.37 -0.56
N GLU A 36 -3.89 -14.85 0.44
CA GLU A 36 -4.50 -15.63 1.50
C GLU A 36 -5.84 -15.00 1.91
N MET A 37 -6.76 -15.81 2.42
CA MET A 37 -8.03 -15.32 2.93
C MET A 37 -8.59 -16.17 4.06
N SER A 38 -9.31 -15.52 4.96
CA SER A 38 -10.23 -16.14 5.92
C SER A 38 -11.65 -15.71 5.56
N ILE A 39 -12.52 -16.69 5.30
CA ILE A 39 -13.95 -16.47 5.03
C ILE A 39 -14.59 -15.60 6.13
N GLU A 40 -14.07 -15.70 7.35
CA GLU A 40 -14.71 -15.10 8.52
C GLU A 40 -14.15 -13.73 8.91
N SER A 41 -12.93 -13.35 8.49
CA SER A 41 -12.26 -12.23 9.17
C SER A 41 -11.29 -11.37 8.37
N TRP A 42 -10.68 -11.87 7.30
CA TRP A 42 -9.67 -11.08 6.59
C TRP A 42 -9.40 -11.57 5.16
N LEU A 43 -8.82 -10.68 4.36
CA LEU A 43 -8.45 -10.92 2.98
C LEU A 43 -7.09 -10.27 2.73
N LYS A 44 -6.16 -10.99 2.12
CA LYS A 44 -4.86 -10.46 1.70
C LYS A 44 -4.73 -10.54 0.18
N ILE A 45 -4.39 -9.41 -0.43
CA ILE A 45 -4.18 -9.26 -1.87
C ILE A 45 -2.78 -8.72 -2.11
N ASN A 46 -2.03 -9.37 -3.01
CA ASN A 46 -0.71 -8.91 -3.42
C ASN A 46 -0.77 -8.29 -4.82
N LEU A 47 0.08 -7.28 -5.03
CA LEU A 47 0.43 -6.83 -6.36
C LEU A 47 1.37 -7.87 -7.01
N ASN A 48 0.97 -8.36 -8.17
CA ASN A 48 1.76 -9.23 -9.02
C ASN A 48 2.92 -8.44 -9.64
N ASP A 49 4.02 -9.13 -9.89
CA ASP A 49 5.11 -8.61 -10.73
C ASP A 49 4.62 -8.56 -12.19
N GLY A 50 3.91 -7.47 -12.52
CA GLY A 50 3.22 -7.27 -13.80
C GLY A 50 4.18 -7.08 -14.97
N GLY A 51 4.86 -8.16 -15.37
CA GLY A 51 5.60 -8.24 -16.63
C GLY A 51 6.96 -7.52 -16.65
N GLY A 52 7.59 -7.27 -15.50
CA GLY A 52 8.98 -6.77 -15.44
C GLY A 52 9.14 -5.26 -15.34
N HIS A 53 8.07 -4.51 -15.12
CA HIS A 53 8.19 -3.12 -14.66
C HIS A 53 8.63 -3.12 -13.19
N ASN A 54 9.67 -2.34 -12.86
CA ASN A 54 10.20 -2.20 -11.50
C ASN A 54 9.19 -1.49 -10.57
N ARG A 55 8.10 -2.19 -10.23
CA ARG A 55 7.02 -1.78 -9.33
C ARG A 55 7.38 -2.15 -7.89
N VAL A 56 6.90 -1.36 -6.94
CA VAL A 56 7.11 -1.65 -5.51
C VAL A 56 6.32 -2.92 -5.13
N PRO A 57 6.92 -3.91 -4.46
CA PRO A 57 6.16 -5.00 -3.88
C PRO A 57 5.11 -4.43 -2.93
N LEU A 58 3.85 -4.77 -3.12
CA LEU A 58 2.73 -4.22 -2.37
C LEU A 58 1.79 -5.35 -1.95
N SER A 59 1.38 -5.32 -0.67
CA SER A 59 0.36 -6.20 -0.11
C SER A 59 -0.71 -5.36 0.58
N LEU A 60 -1.96 -5.68 0.34
CA LEU A 60 -3.15 -5.11 0.98
C LEU A 60 -3.78 -6.18 1.87
N THR A 61 -3.85 -5.94 3.18
CA THR A 61 -4.54 -6.82 4.12
C THR A 61 -5.77 -6.10 4.65
N PHE A 62 -6.94 -6.61 4.27
CA PHE A 62 -8.24 -6.14 4.72
C PHE A 62 -8.68 -7.00 5.90
N THR A 63 -8.97 -6.38 7.04
CA THR A 63 -9.48 -7.09 8.23
C THR A 63 -10.83 -6.51 8.65
N GLN A 64 -11.50 -7.15 9.60
CA GLN A 64 -12.69 -6.57 10.23
C GLN A 64 -12.39 -5.22 10.89
N THR A 65 -11.18 -5.03 11.43
CA THR A 65 -10.82 -3.88 12.26
C THR A 65 -10.05 -2.79 11.52
N GLY A 66 -9.58 -3.03 10.31
CA GLY A 66 -8.77 -2.06 9.58
C GLY A 66 -8.29 -2.50 8.21
N LEU A 67 -7.47 -1.65 7.61
CA LEU A 67 -6.74 -1.88 6.36
C LEU A 67 -5.25 -1.72 6.64
N GLU A 68 -4.46 -2.73 6.31
CA GLU A 68 -3.00 -2.70 6.40
C GLU A 68 -2.41 -2.73 4.98
N ILE A 69 -1.40 -1.90 4.73
CA ILE A 69 -0.62 -1.88 3.49
C ILE A 69 0.84 -2.09 3.80
N ARG A 70 1.47 -3.07 3.15
CA ARG A 70 2.91 -3.34 3.26
C ARG A 70 3.59 -3.04 1.94
N LEU A 71 4.75 -2.38 2.02
CA LEU A 71 5.58 -2.02 0.87
C LEU A 71 6.98 -2.62 0.99
N ASP A 72 7.56 -3.09 -0.11
CA ASP A 72 8.98 -3.44 -0.25
C ASP A 72 9.63 -4.25 0.89
N ARG A 73 9.02 -5.38 1.30
CA ARG A 73 9.54 -6.30 2.34
C ARG A 73 9.90 -5.65 3.69
N ILE A 74 9.53 -4.39 3.91
CA ILE A 74 9.81 -3.70 5.17
C ILE A 74 8.91 -4.28 6.26
N ALA A 75 9.41 -4.29 7.49
CA ALA A 75 8.64 -4.81 8.63
C ALA A 75 7.43 -3.93 8.95
N GLU A 76 7.48 -2.66 8.55
CA GLU A 76 6.49 -1.64 8.86
C GLU A 76 5.35 -1.62 7.83
N ALA A 77 4.15 -1.42 8.33
CA ALA A 77 2.96 -1.26 7.51
C ALA A 77 2.40 0.15 7.65
N ILE A 78 1.61 0.55 6.66
CA ILE A 78 0.69 1.68 6.75
C ILE A 78 -0.65 1.08 7.13
N ASP A 79 -1.07 1.29 8.38
CA ASP A 79 -2.31 0.75 8.91
C ASP A 79 -3.32 1.86 9.22
N TRP A 80 -4.59 1.59 8.90
CA TRP A 80 -5.72 2.42 9.29
C TRP A 80 -6.75 1.56 9.99
N SER A 81 -7.15 1.99 11.18
CA SER A 81 -8.27 1.37 11.89
C SER A 81 -9.60 1.70 11.21
N ASP A 82 -10.62 0.95 11.57
CA ASP A 82 -12.01 1.20 11.17
C ASP A 82 -12.48 2.62 11.51
N LYS A 83 -11.96 3.18 12.60
CA LYS A 83 -12.23 4.56 13.01
C LYS A 83 -11.59 5.54 12.04
N ASP A 84 -10.32 5.35 11.70
CA ASP A 84 -9.59 6.21 10.76
C ASP A 84 -10.25 6.19 9.38
N LEU A 85 -10.66 5.01 8.92
CA LEU A 85 -11.35 4.81 7.63
C LEU A 85 -12.69 5.54 7.55
N LYS A 86 -13.36 5.79 8.69
CA LYS A 86 -14.62 6.54 8.77
C LYS A 86 -14.38 8.04 8.90
N GLU A 87 -13.44 8.45 9.75
CA GLU A 87 -13.19 9.86 10.06
C GLU A 87 -12.35 10.57 8.99
N SER A 88 -11.45 9.86 8.32
CA SER A 88 -10.46 10.41 7.39
C SER A 88 -10.53 9.81 5.98
N ARG A 89 -11.70 9.33 5.56
CA ARG A 89 -11.89 8.58 4.30
C ARG A 89 -11.30 9.27 3.08
N SER A 90 -11.50 10.58 2.92
CA SER A 90 -11.00 11.35 1.77
C SER A 90 -9.46 11.42 1.75
N ALA A 91 -8.84 11.67 2.91
CA ALA A 91 -7.39 11.70 3.03
C ALA A 91 -6.77 10.33 2.75
N ILE A 92 -7.40 9.25 3.24
CA ILE A 92 -6.96 7.87 2.97
C ILE A 92 -7.10 7.54 1.49
N SER A 93 -8.22 7.91 0.85
CA SER A 93 -8.43 7.69 -0.59
C SER A 93 -7.39 8.44 -1.43
N THR A 94 -7.05 9.68 -1.05
CA THR A 94 -5.99 10.47 -1.68
C THR A 94 -4.62 9.81 -1.49
N MET A 95 -4.32 9.29 -0.30
CA MET A 95 -3.08 8.57 -0.05
C MET A 95 -3.00 7.32 -0.94
N LEU A 96 -4.04 6.49 -0.97
CA LEU A 96 -4.09 5.29 -1.80
C LEU A 96 -3.89 5.61 -3.28
N LYS A 97 -4.53 6.68 -3.76
CA LYS A 97 -4.35 7.18 -5.12
C LYS A 97 -2.90 7.54 -5.40
N ASN A 98 -2.27 8.28 -4.48
CA ASN A 98 -0.86 8.64 -4.59
C ASN A 98 0.02 7.39 -4.57
N LEU A 99 -0.29 6.39 -3.75
CA LEU A 99 0.46 5.14 -3.69
C LEU A 99 0.43 4.39 -5.03
N PHE A 100 -0.70 4.39 -5.73
CA PHE A 100 -0.85 3.72 -7.02
C PHE A 100 -0.20 4.49 -8.19
N THR A 101 -0.18 5.82 -8.13
CA THR A 101 0.19 6.68 -9.28
C THR A 101 1.53 7.40 -9.14
N SER A 102 2.17 7.32 -7.97
CA SER A 102 3.45 7.99 -7.70
C SER A 102 4.63 7.05 -7.92
N HIS A 103 5.78 7.63 -8.25
CA HIS A 103 7.05 6.93 -8.07
C HIS A 103 7.29 6.73 -6.57
N VAL A 104 7.75 5.54 -6.19
CA VAL A 104 8.00 5.20 -4.78
C VAL A 104 9.50 5.08 -4.57
N LEU A 105 10.08 5.99 -3.79
CA LEU A 105 11.46 5.87 -3.35
C LEU A 105 11.48 5.23 -1.97
N VAL A 106 12.14 4.08 -1.87
CA VAL A 106 12.42 3.41 -0.60
C VAL A 106 13.89 3.60 -0.28
N GLU A 107 14.19 4.21 0.86
CA GLU A 107 15.54 4.38 1.38
C GLU A 107 15.70 3.64 2.71
N ASN A 108 16.57 2.64 2.71
CA ASN A 108 16.92 1.84 3.87
C ASN A 108 18.25 2.33 4.44
N TYR A 109 18.24 2.67 5.73
CA TYR A 109 19.40 3.11 6.49
C TYR A 109 19.82 1.98 7.46
N GLY A 110 20.29 0.87 6.89
CA GLY A 110 20.49 -0.37 7.64
C GLY A 110 19.17 -0.96 8.15
N SER A 111 19.21 -1.60 9.32
CA SER A 111 17.99 -2.07 10.02
C SER A 111 17.30 -0.97 10.84
N SER A 112 17.85 0.24 10.85
CA SER A 112 17.49 1.23 11.87
C SER A 112 16.46 2.25 11.43
N ARG A 113 16.28 2.41 10.11
CA ARG A 113 15.36 3.39 9.56
C ARG A 113 15.00 3.07 8.13
N THR A 114 13.72 3.17 7.84
CA THR A 114 13.14 3.12 6.49
C THR A 114 12.52 4.48 6.20
N LEU A 115 12.76 5.02 5.00
CA LEU A 115 12.05 6.18 4.48
C LEU A 115 11.35 5.79 3.18
N ILE A 116 10.04 6.01 3.10
CA ILE A 116 9.27 5.83 1.88
C ILE A 116 8.77 7.20 1.44
N SER A 117 9.12 7.62 0.24
CA SER A 117 8.66 8.88 -0.33
C SER A 117 7.87 8.62 -1.60
N LEU A 118 6.69 9.23 -1.71
CA LEU A 118 5.87 9.20 -2.92
C LEU A 118 6.12 10.48 -3.71
N PHE A 119 6.42 10.33 -5.00
CA PHE A 119 6.63 11.44 -5.92
C PHE A 119 5.58 11.42 -7.04
N GLY A 120 4.78 12.47 -7.12
CA GLY A 120 3.79 12.63 -8.19
C GLY A 120 4.44 12.79 -9.56
N GLN A 121 3.62 12.83 -10.61
CA GLN A 121 4.09 13.00 -11.99
C GLN A 121 4.83 14.33 -12.23
N ASP A 122 4.57 15.35 -11.40
CA ASP A 122 5.27 16.64 -11.45
C ASP A 122 6.63 16.62 -10.71
N GLY A 123 7.04 15.46 -10.18
CA GLY A 123 8.27 15.28 -9.41
C GLY A 123 8.20 15.82 -7.98
N LYS A 124 7.06 16.35 -7.52
CA LYS A 124 6.91 16.79 -6.13
C LYS A 124 6.65 15.63 -5.20
N CYS A 125 7.28 15.68 -4.04
CA CYS A 125 7.00 14.72 -2.96
C CYS A 125 5.60 14.98 -2.40
N THR A 126 4.70 14.01 -2.53
CA THR A 126 3.32 14.09 -2.08
C THR A 126 3.13 13.52 -0.68
N ASN A 127 3.90 12.48 -0.32
CA ASN A 127 3.83 11.80 0.96
C ASN A 127 5.20 11.29 1.38
N ASN A 128 5.42 11.22 2.69
CA ASN A 128 6.64 10.67 3.28
C ASN A 128 6.32 9.85 4.53
N PHE A 129 6.76 8.60 4.56
CA PHE A 129 6.63 7.68 5.69
C PHE A 129 8.01 7.41 6.25
N LYS A 130 8.21 7.79 7.51
CA LYS A 130 9.48 7.60 8.21
C LYS A 130 9.28 6.62 9.34
N TYR A 131 10.04 5.55 9.30
CA TYR A 131 10.05 4.56 10.36
C TYR A 131 11.45 4.41 10.93
N ILE A 132 11.54 4.27 12.25
CA ILE A 132 12.80 4.31 12.99
C ILE A 132 12.76 3.23 14.07
N GLU A 133 13.73 2.33 14.05
CA GLU A 133 13.99 1.43 15.16
C GLU A 133 14.90 2.11 16.20
N SER A 134 14.63 1.84 17.49
CA SER A 134 15.30 2.47 18.62
C SER A 134 16.80 2.16 18.73
N PHE A 135 17.32 1.19 17.97
CA PHE A 135 18.73 0.83 17.94
C PHE A 135 19.32 1.02 16.54
N SER A 136 20.25 1.98 16.41
CA SER A 136 20.93 2.23 15.13
C SER A 136 22.40 1.81 15.17
N LEU A 137 22.72 0.75 14.42
CA LEU A 137 24.08 0.51 13.94
C LEU A 137 24.24 1.25 12.62
N LYS A 138 25.22 2.15 12.54
CA LYS A 138 25.53 2.88 11.29
C LYS A 138 25.86 1.88 10.19
N ARG A 139 24.94 1.71 9.24
CA ARG A 139 25.13 0.94 7.99
C ARG A 139 24.97 1.86 6.79
N LYS A 140 25.42 1.36 5.63
CA LYS A 140 25.32 2.07 4.35
C LYS A 140 23.85 2.27 3.97
N ARG A 141 23.53 3.43 3.40
CA ARG A 141 22.22 3.68 2.78
C ARG A 141 22.10 2.83 1.53
N GLU A 142 20.97 2.16 1.39
CA GLU A 142 20.53 1.50 0.16
C GLU A 142 19.20 2.11 -0.25
N ASP A 143 19.06 2.47 -1.52
CA ASP A 143 17.86 3.09 -2.05
C ASP A 143 17.40 2.43 -3.33
N ARG A 144 16.08 2.36 -3.49
CA ARG A 144 15.43 1.83 -4.68
C ARG A 144 14.25 2.70 -5.07
N LEU A 145 14.27 3.15 -6.31
CA LEU A 145 13.17 3.89 -6.93
C LEU A 145 12.31 2.91 -7.71
N TYR A 146 11.02 2.90 -7.43
CA TYR A 146 10.01 2.12 -8.13
C TYR A 146 9.14 3.01 -9.01
N HIS A 147 8.71 2.46 -10.14
CA HIS A 147 7.74 3.10 -11.03
C HIS A 147 6.33 3.06 -10.42
N PRO A 148 5.45 4.00 -10.82
CA PRO A 148 4.02 3.91 -10.55
C PRO A 148 3.45 2.56 -10.95
N ILE A 149 2.41 2.14 -10.24
CA ILE A 149 1.65 0.94 -10.58
C ILE A 149 0.79 1.24 -11.82
N TYR A 150 0.21 2.46 -11.86
CA TYR A 150 -0.61 3.01 -12.94
C TYR A 150 -0.15 4.41 -13.37
#